data_AF-A0A1H9PXZ7-F1
#
_entry.id   AF-A0A1H9PXZ7-F1
#
_cell.length_a   1.000
_cell.length_b   1.000
_cell.length_c   1.000
_cell.angle_alpha   90.00
_cell.angle_beta   90.00
_cell.angle_gamma   90.00
#
_symmetry.space_group_name_H-M   'P 1'
#
loop_
_entity.id
_entity.type
_entity.pdbx_description
1 polymer ?
#
loop_
_entity_poly.entity_id
_entity_poly.type
_entity_poly.pdbx_seq_one_letter_code
_entity_poly.pdbx_strand_id
1 'polypeptide(L)'
;MIAIKRPFVVSKKELIKDATLFLKEKGFKKNKNTWLKFDTKVIAGFNIQSSYYDGETYYINVGIIIKGVDKKLITSPSHWHFSQRIDEVRKSTKDILSEGYNWIELHSDLEYLKILCSLDYQERLPIVVYKSVIDYFLEK
;
A
#
# COMPACT_ATOMS: atom_id res chain seq x y z
N MET A 1 -19.06 -5.29 24.31
CA MET A 1 -17.62 -5.36 23.95
C MET A 1 -17.09 -3.93 23.88
N ILE A 2 -16.33 -3.48 24.87
CA ILE A 2 -15.65 -2.19 24.83
C ILE A 2 -14.41 -2.40 23.97
N ALA A 3 -14.40 -1.83 22.76
CA ALA A 3 -13.20 -1.82 21.94
C ALA A 3 -12.14 -0.98 22.66
N ILE A 4 -11.14 -1.65 23.24
CA ILE A 4 -9.97 -0.98 23.78
C ILE A 4 -9.26 -0.33 22.60
N LYS A 5 -9.42 0.97 22.42
CA LYS A 5 -8.64 1.76 21.46
C LYS A 5 -7.18 1.59 21.82
N ARG A 6 -6.42 0.81 21.03
CA ARG A 6 -4.96 0.78 21.14
C ARG A 6 -4.47 2.17 20.74
N PRO A 7 -3.83 2.95 21.63
CA PRO A 7 -3.42 4.30 21.28
C PRO A 7 -2.33 4.23 20.22
N PHE A 8 -2.48 5.00 19.14
CA PHE A 8 -1.39 5.27 18.21
C PHE A 8 -0.28 5.98 18.99
N VAL A 9 0.96 5.55 18.77
CA VAL A 9 2.12 6.27 19.32
C VAL A 9 2.37 7.57 18.54
N VAL A 10 1.95 7.61 17.27
CA VAL A 10 2.19 8.72 16.35
C VAL A 10 0.86 9.33 15.89
N SER A 11 0.77 10.66 15.91
CA SER A 11 -0.40 11.36 15.40
C SER A 11 -0.47 11.28 13.87
N LYS A 12 -1.68 11.21 13.31
CA LYS A 12 -1.88 11.20 11.85
C LYS A 12 -1.21 12.41 11.16
N LYS A 13 -1.29 13.58 11.79
CA LYS A 13 -0.73 14.83 11.24
C LYS A 13 0.79 14.76 11.13
N GLU A 14 1.45 14.25 12.17
CA GLU A 14 2.89 14.02 12.20
C GLU A 14 3.30 13.01 11.13
N LEU A 15 2.61 11.86 11.07
CA LEU A 15 2.87 10.85 10.05
C LEU A 15 2.74 11.40 8.63
N ILE A 16 1.70 12.19 8.34
CA ILE A 16 1.51 12.81 7.01
C ILE A 16 2.66 13.77 6.68
N LYS A 17 3.13 14.57 7.65
CA LYS A 17 4.23 15.51 7.45
C LYS A 17 5.50 14.75 7.05
N ASP A 18 5.86 13.74 7.84
CA ASP A 18 7.10 12.98 7.63
C ASP A 18 7.01 12.11 6.37
N ALA A 19 5.85 11.47 6.11
CA ALA A 19 5.59 10.75 4.87
C ALA A 19 5.75 11.65 3.65
N THR A 20 5.30 12.91 3.73
CA THR A 20 5.43 13.86 2.62
C THR A 20 6.88 14.13 2.28
N LEU A 21 7.76 14.28 3.26
CA LEU A 21 9.19 14.52 3.05
C LEU A 21 9.87 13.26 2.54
N PHE A 22 9.75 12.16 3.28
CA PHE A 22 10.39 10.89 2.98
C PHE A 22 10.00 10.34 1.60
N LEU A 23 8.71 10.29 1.27
CA LEU A 23 8.26 9.72 0.00
C LEU A 23 8.58 10.65 -1.19
N LYS A 24 8.64 11.97 -0.99
CA LYS A 24 9.07 12.91 -2.03
C LYS A 24 10.52 12.65 -2.42
N GLU A 25 11.41 12.42 -1.45
CA GLU A 25 12.81 12.06 -1.71
C GLU A 25 12.94 10.75 -2.49
N LYS A 26 11.99 9.81 -2.32
CA LYS A 26 11.91 8.56 -3.08
C LYS A 26 11.20 8.67 -4.43
N GLY A 27 10.83 9.90 -4.84
CA GLY A 27 10.21 10.19 -6.14
C GLY A 27 8.69 10.03 -6.20
N PHE A 28 8.01 9.87 -5.07
CA PHE A 28 6.55 9.83 -5.04
C PHE A 28 5.96 11.24 -5.14
N LYS A 29 4.81 11.33 -5.81
CA LYS A 29 3.99 12.54 -5.90
C LYS A 29 2.74 12.38 -5.05
N LYS A 30 2.47 13.37 -4.20
CA LYS A 30 1.30 13.39 -3.31
C LYS A 30 0.04 13.82 -4.07
N ASN A 31 -1.05 13.11 -3.84
CA ASN A 31 -2.41 13.45 -4.22
C ASN A 31 -3.34 13.16 -3.03
N LYS A 32 -3.84 14.23 -2.38
CA LYS A 32 -4.62 14.14 -1.12
C LYS A 32 -3.86 13.34 -0.06
N ASN A 33 -4.39 12.19 0.35
CA ASN A 33 -3.81 11.31 1.37
C ASN A 33 -3.03 10.12 0.76
N THR A 34 -2.74 10.16 -0.53
CA THR A 34 -2.05 9.10 -1.26
C THR A 34 -0.79 9.65 -1.92
N TRP A 35 0.28 8.88 -1.91
CA TRP A 35 1.53 9.14 -2.60
C TRP A 35 1.72 8.08 -3.66
N LEU A 36 1.97 8.50 -4.90
CA LEU A 36 2.12 7.60 -6.04
C LEU A 36 3.49 7.81 -6.69
N LYS A 37 4.19 6.71 -6.99
CA LYS A 37 5.40 6.69 -7.81
C LYS A 37 5.08 5.96 -9.11
N PHE A 38 5.24 6.65 -10.23
CA PHE A 38 4.94 6.12 -11.54
C PHE A 38 6.21 5.54 -12.16
N ASP A 39 6.17 4.27 -12.51
CA ASP A 39 7.17 3.60 -13.35
C ASP A 39 6.56 3.32 -14.74
N THR A 40 7.36 2.88 -15.70
CA THR A 40 6.94 2.33 -16.99
C THR A 40 5.99 1.14 -16.87
N LYS A 41 6.20 0.24 -15.90
CA LYS A 41 5.44 -1.01 -15.76
C LYS A 41 4.43 -1.01 -14.62
N VAL A 42 4.77 -0.36 -13.51
CA VAL A 42 3.95 -0.34 -12.29
C VAL A 42 3.72 1.08 -11.79
N ILE A 43 2.69 1.25 -10.96
CA ILE A 43 2.50 2.44 -10.15
C ILE A 43 2.44 1.99 -8.71
N ALA A 44 3.39 2.45 -7.90
CA ALA A 44 3.44 2.16 -6.49
C ALA A 44 2.68 3.22 -5.68
N GLY A 45 2.05 2.80 -4.60
CA GLY A 45 1.18 3.61 -3.78
C GLY A 45 1.42 3.46 -2.28
N PHE A 46 1.41 4.57 -1.59
CA PHE A 46 1.35 4.66 -0.13
C PHE A 46 0.17 5.56 0.26
N ASN A 47 -0.69 5.15 1.17
CA ASN A 47 -1.91 5.86 1.51
C ASN A 47 -2.15 5.90 3.02
N ILE A 48 -2.56 7.07 3.53
CA ILE A 48 -2.95 7.26 4.95
C ILE A 48 -4.42 7.66 5.01
N GLN A 49 -5.29 6.68 5.23
CA GLN A 49 -6.75 6.89 5.22
C GLN A 49 -7.28 7.13 6.63
N SER A 50 -8.16 8.13 6.82
CA SER A 50 -8.92 8.23 8.08
C SER A 50 -9.85 7.04 8.23
N SER A 51 -10.01 6.55 9.46
CA SER A 51 -11.17 5.76 9.80
C SER A 51 -12.46 6.59 9.64
N TYR A 52 -13.53 5.90 9.28
CA TYR A 52 -14.86 6.52 9.20
C TYR A 52 -15.52 6.65 10.59
N TYR A 53 -15.07 5.84 11.55
CA TYR A 53 -15.73 5.69 12.86
C TYR A 53 -15.26 6.72 13.88
N ASP A 54 -13.99 7.14 13.80
CA ASP A 54 -13.51 8.27 14.57
C ASP A 54 -12.44 9.03 13.76
N GLY A 55 -12.40 10.35 13.91
CA GLY A 55 -11.47 11.21 13.15
C GLY A 55 -10.01 11.06 13.58
N GLU A 56 -9.72 10.22 14.57
CA GLU A 56 -8.41 10.07 15.21
C GLU A 56 -7.67 8.81 14.76
N THR A 57 -8.41 7.74 14.46
CA THR A 57 -7.85 6.51 13.89
C THR A 57 -7.61 6.68 12.39
N TYR A 58 -6.53 6.07 11.94
CA TYR A 58 -6.16 6.02 10.54
C TYR A 58 -5.61 4.65 10.20
N TYR A 59 -5.62 4.34 8.91
CA TYR A 59 -5.03 3.13 8.34
C TYR A 59 -3.94 3.53 7.36
N ILE A 60 -2.85 2.77 7.34
CA ILE A 60 -1.83 2.88 6.32
C ILE A 60 -1.99 1.72 5.35
N ASN A 61 -2.13 2.03 4.06
CA ASN A 61 -2.18 1.04 3.01
C ASN A 61 -1.00 1.28 2.06
N VAL A 62 -0.35 0.20 1.66
CA VAL A 62 0.62 0.17 0.57
C VAL A 62 0.06 -0.68 -0.57
N GLY A 63 0.45 -0.38 -1.80
CA GLY A 63 0.00 -1.19 -2.92
C GLY A 63 0.64 -0.87 -4.24
N ILE A 64 0.35 -1.74 -5.21
CA ILE A 64 0.91 -1.72 -6.56
C ILE A 64 -0.25 -1.80 -7.55
N ILE A 65 -0.17 -1.00 -8.60
CA ILE A 65 -1.00 -1.11 -9.80
C ILE A 65 -0.09 -1.53 -10.95
N ILE A 66 -0.47 -2.60 -11.64
CA ILE A 66 0.24 -3.08 -12.84
C ILE A 66 -0.39 -2.43 -14.07
N LYS A 67 0.41 -1.74 -14.87
CA LYS A 67 -0.07 -1.11 -16.11
C LYS A 67 -0.38 -2.18 -17.15
N GLY A 68 -1.52 -2.05 -17.82
CA GLY A 68 -1.96 -2.97 -18.87
C GLY A 68 -2.84 -4.13 -18.42
N VAL A 69 -3.07 -4.30 -17.11
CA VAL A 69 -4.10 -5.23 -16.59
C VAL A 69 -5.49 -4.63 -16.81
N ASP A 70 -5.70 -3.40 -16.35
CA ASP A 70 -6.99 -2.71 -16.48
C ASP A 70 -7.05 -1.83 -17.73
N LYS A 71 -8.22 -1.76 -18.37
CA LYS A 71 -8.49 -0.87 -19.51
C LYS A 71 -8.40 0.62 -19.13
N LYS A 72 -8.70 0.96 -17.88
CA LYS A 72 -8.65 2.33 -17.36
C LYS A 72 -7.76 2.36 -16.14
N LEU A 73 -6.82 3.30 -16.12
CA LEU A 73 -5.99 3.52 -14.94
C LEU A 73 -6.81 4.22 -13.84
N ILE A 74 -7.03 3.52 -12.72
CA ILE A 74 -7.66 4.05 -11.52
C ILE A 74 -6.63 3.99 -10.38
N THR A 75 -6.32 5.13 -9.76
CA THR A 75 -5.25 5.22 -8.76
C THR A 75 -5.74 5.25 -7.31
N SER A 76 -7.02 5.00 -7.07
CA SER A 76 -7.55 4.95 -5.69
C SER A 76 -7.11 3.65 -4.99
N PRO A 77 -6.83 3.68 -3.67
CA PRO A 77 -6.33 2.51 -2.95
C PRO A 77 -7.19 1.25 -3.07
N SER A 78 -8.51 1.42 -3.21
CA SER A 78 -9.46 0.32 -3.39
C SER A 78 -9.43 -0.34 -4.77
N HIS A 79 -8.51 0.07 -5.65
CA HIS A 79 -8.29 -0.51 -6.98
C HIS A 79 -6.83 -0.94 -7.17
N TRP A 80 -6.02 -0.95 -6.11
CA TRP A 80 -4.66 -1.45 -6.20
C TRP A 80 -4.66 -2.96 -6.36
N HIS A 81 -3.96 -3.45 -7.37
CA HIS A 81 -3.88 -4.87 -7.76
C HIS A 81 -3.29 -5.75 -6.67
N PHE A 82 -2.25 -5.24 -6.02
CA PHE A 82 -1.68 -5.78 -4.80
C PHE A 82 -1.79 -4.72 -3.73
N SER A 83 -2.27 -5.08 -2.55
CA SER A 83 -2.24 -4.15 -1.42
C SER A 83 -2.11 -4.86 -0.09
N GLN A 84 -1.50 -4.16 0.86
CA GLN A 84 -1.37 -4.60 2.24
C GLN A 84 -1.61 -3.42 3.17
N ARG A 85 -2.24 -3.71 4.31
CA ARG A 85 -2.32 -2.78 5.44
C ARG A 85 -1.06 -2.94 6.29
N ILE A 86 -0.38 -1.82 6.55
CA ILE A 86 0.72 -1.78 7.50
C ILE A 86 0.10 -1.69 8.90
N ASP A 87 0.48 -2.60 9.80
CA ASP A 87 0.11 -2.50 11.21
C ASP A 87 0.95 -1.40 11.86
N GLU A 88 0.33 -0.33 12.33
CA GLU A 88 0.98 0.82 12.93
C GLU A 88 1.11 0.76 14.46
N VAL A 89 0.58 -0.28 15.10
CA VAL A 89 0.52 -0.37 16.55
C VAL A 89 1.92 -0.34 17.16
N ARG A 90 2.16 0.65 18.02
CA ARG A 90 3.42 0.85 18.77
C ARG A 90 4.66 1.11 17.90
N LYS A 91 4.49 1.49 16.63
CA LYS A 91 5.60 1.83 15.73
C LYS A 91 5.88 3.33 15.71
N SER A 92 7.15 3.69 15.51
CA SER A 92 7.52 5.07 15.21
C SER A 92 7.16 5.44 13.77
N THR A 93 7.11 6.74 13.44
CA THR A 93 6.92 7.19 12.06
C THR A 93 7.96 6.59 11.13
N LYS A 94 9.22 6.54 11.57
CA LYS A 94 10.33 5.99 10.79
C LYS A 94 10.12 4.52 10.46
N ASP A 95 9.65 3.73 11.43
CA ASP A 95 9.42 2.29 11.23
C ASP A 95 8.27 2.05 10.25
N ILE A 96 7.16 2.78 10.42
CA ILE A 96 6.00 2.73 9.51
C ILE A 96 6.41 3.05 8.07
N LEU A 97 7.17 4.13 7.88
CA LEU A 97 7.61 4.57 6.55
C LEU A 97 8.61 3.60 5.93
N SER A 98 9.54 3.08 6.73
CA SER A 98 10.55 2.12 6.26
C SER A 98 9.90 0.80 5.86
N GLU A 99 8.99 0.28 6.68
CA GLU A 99 8.25 -0.95 6.38
C GLU A 99 7.40 -0.80 5.11
N GLY A 100 6.62 0.28 5.01
CA GLY A 100 5.80 0.53 3.83
C GLY A 100 6.62 0.72 2.56
N TYR A 101 7.76 1.40 2.64
CA TYR A 101 8.66 1.58 1.50
C TYR A 101 9.35 0.28 1.09
N ASN A 102 9.86 -0.50 2.05
CA ASN A 102 10.47 -1.79 1.77
C ASN A 102 9.47 -2.76 1.14
N TRP A 103 8.21 -2.75 1.62
CA TRP A 103 7.14 -3.52 1.00
C TRP A 103 6.94 -3.10 -0.46
N ILE A 104 6.88 -1.78 -0.73
CA ILE A 104 6.70 -1.26 -2.09
C ILE A 104 7.86 -1.67 -3.00
N GLU A 105 9.10 -1.53 -2.57
CA GLU A 105 10.27 -1.85 -3.40
C GLU A 105 10.29 -3.35 -3.74
N LEU A 106 10.01 -4.23 -2.77
CA LEU A 106 9.90 -5.67 -2.98
C LEU A 106 8.80 -6.02 -4.01
N HIS A 107 7.64 -5.36 -3.91
CA HIS A 107 6.47 -5.66 -4.75
C HIS A 107 6.43 -4.84 -6.06
N SER A 108 7.45 -4.03 -6.35
CA SER A 108 7.54 -3.31 -7.64
C SER A 108 8.17 -4.16 -8.75
N ASP A 109 8.69 -5.35 -8.43
CA ASP A 109 9.20 -6.32 -9.39
C ASP A 109 8.09 -7.24 -9.91
N LEU A 110 7.82 -7.17 -11.22
CA LEU A 110 6.78 -7.98 -11.86
C LEU A 110 7.07 -9.49 -11.82
N GLU A 111 8.33 -9.92 -11.87
CA GLU A 111 8.65 -11.35 -11.81
C GLU A 111 8.35 -11.89 -10.41
N TYR A 112 8.69 -11.13 -9.37
CA TYR A 112 8.30 -11.46 -8.00
C TYR A 112 6.77 -11.51 -7.83
N LEU A 113 6.04 -10.53 -8.37
CA LEU A 113 4.57 -10.53 -8.33
C LEU A 113 3.95 -11.73 -9.07
N LYS A 114 4.54 -12.14 -10.19
CA LYS A 114 4.12 -13.33 -10.93
C LYS A 114 4.29 -14.59 -10.09
N ILE A 115 5.43 -14.73 -9.39
CA ILE A 115 5.68 -15.84 -8.47
C ILE A 115 4.62 -15.82 -7.35
N LEU A 116 4.37 -14.68 -6.72
CA LEU A 116 3.33 -14.56 -5.69
C LEU A 116 1.93 -14.97 -6.18
N CYS A 117 1.57 -14.62 -7.41
CA CYS A 117 0.30 -15.05 -8.02
C CYS A 117 0.23 -16.57 -8.25
N SER A 118 1.37 -17.23 -8.46
CA SER A 118 1.45 -18.68 -8.64
C SER A 118 1.42 -19.48 -7.32
N LEU A 119 1.66 -18.81 -6.18
CA LEU A 119 1.57 -19.45 -4.87
C LEU A 119 0.12 -19.72 -4.47
N ASP A 120 -0.09 -20.81 -3.73
CA ASP A 120 -1.37 -21.15 -3.12
C ASP A 120 -1.81 -20.08 -2.13
N TYR A 121 -3.13 -19.95 -1.94
CA TYR A 121 -3.71 -18.90 -1.11
C TYR A 121 -3.19 -18.90 0.33
N GLN A 122 -2.82 -20.06 0.88
CA GLN A 122 -2.26 -20.16 2.24
C GLN A 122 -0.81 -19.67 2.34
N GLU A 123 -0.06 -19.67 1.25
CA GLU A 123 1.34 -19.21 1.19
C GLU A 123 1.43 -17.72 0.85
N ARG A 124 0.32 -17.11 0.44
CA ARG A 124 0.25 -15.67 0.25
C ARG A 124 0.31 -15.00 1.61
N LEU A 125 1.38 -14.25 1.85
CA LEU A 125 1.47 -13.20 2.88
C LEU A 125 0.21 -12.31 2.80
N PRO A 126 -0.21 -11.62 3.88
CA PRO A 126 -1.52 -10.97 3.98
C PRO A 126 -1.67 -9.78 3.01
N ILE A 127 -1.81 -10.11 1.73
CA ILE A 127 -1.81 -9.25 0.58
C ILE A 127 -3.09 -9.55 -0.17
N VAL A 128 -3.86 -8.50 -0.43
CA VAL A 128 -5.02 -8.58 -1.31
C VAL A 128 -4.51 -8.58 -2.73
N VAL A 129 -4.87 -9.61 -3.50
CA VAL A 129 -4.56 -9.74 -4.93
C VAL A 129 -5.86 -9.83 -5.72
N TYR A 130 -6.00 -9.01 -6.76
CA TYR A 130 -7.20 -8.98 -7.58
C TYR A 130 -7.20 -10.13 -8.59
N LYS A 131 -8.36 -10.76 -8.83
CA LYS A 131 -8.45 -11.90 -9.75
C LYS A 131 -7.95 -11.58 -11.16
N SER A 132 -8.29 -10.40 -11.69
CA SER A 132 -7.83 -9.94 -13.01
C SER A 132 -6.30 -9.94 -13.17
N VAL A 133 -5.58 -9.81 -12.06
CA VAL A 133 -4.11 -9.81 -12.03
C VAL A 133 -3.56 -11.24 -12.05
N ILE A 134 -4.25 -12.16 -11.37
CA ILE A 134 -3.94 -13.59 -11.43
C ILE A 134 -4.13 -14.07 -12.86
N ASP A 135 -5.27 -13.76 -13.47
CA ASP A 135 -5.58 -14.11 -14.87
C ASP A 135 -4.52 -13.49 -15.81
N TYR A 136 -4.14 -12.22 -15.62
CA TYR A 136 -3.09 -11.56 -16.40
C TYR A 136 -1.74 -12.28 -16.36
N PHE A 137 -1.35 -12.85 -15.22
CA PHE A 137 -0.06 -13.51 -15.05
C PHE A 137 -0.06 -14.99 -15.40
N LEU A 138 -1.19 -15.68 -15.20
CA LEU A 138 -1.31 -17.14 -15.34
C LEU A 138 -1.97 -17.59 -16.65
N GLU A 139 -2.75 -16.74 -17.32
CA GLU A 139 -3.40 -17.07 -18.60
C GLU A 139 -2.63 -16.50 -19.81
N LYS A 140 -1.35 -16.85 -19.93
CA LYS A 140 -0.60 -16.73 -21.19
C LYS A 140 -0.11 -18.08 -21.68
#